data_AF-A0AAW0GJT8-F1
#
_entry.id   AF-A0AAW0GJT8-F1
#
_cell.length_a   1.000
_cell.length_b   1.000
_cell.length_c   1.000
_cell.angle_alpha   90.00
_cell.angle_beta   90.00
_cell.angle_gamma   90.00
#
_symmetry.space_group_name_H-M   'P 1'
#
loop_
_entity.id
_entity.type
_entity.pdbx_description
1 polymer ?
#
loop_
_entity_poly.entity_id
_entity_poly.type
_entity_poly.pdbx_seq_one_letter_code
_entity_poly.pdbx_strand_id
1 'polypeptide(L)'
;MAPTDGDNAADTGFRPSREKVTVSAYQLWQTQKLKTKLRQEYLARWENTTSISGTGRPVDAIISPCAPFAAPPHGKNRDATYTTIWNALDYATCAFPVTKIDPSVDAKKPPHTFLSKKDQKNYDLYDPQVFANAPVGLQLVGRTQEEEAVIAMTEIVDTALKSLKLSSKL
;
A
#
# COMPACT_ATOMS: atom_id res chain seq x y z
N MET A 1 -23.21 4.40 -28.13
CA MET A 1 -24.14 3.45 -27.48
C MET A 1 -23.32 2.63 -26.50
N ALA A 2 -23.31 3.01 -25.22
CA ALA A 2 -22.51 2.30 -24.21
C ALA A 2 -23.24 0.99 -23.84
N PRO A 3 -22.53 -0.14 -23.63
CA PRO A 3 -23.17 -1.37 -23.21
C PRO A 3 -23.64 -1.22 -21.77
N THR A 4 -24.91 -1.56 -21.55
CA THR A 4 -25.54 -1.66 -20.23
C THR A 4 -25.19 -3.02 -19.64
N ASP A 5 -24.09 -3.09 -18.89
CA ASP A 5 -23.81 -4.26 -18.06
C ASP A 5 -24.62 -4.14 -16.76
N GLY A 6 -25.69 -4.92 -16.70
CA GLY A 6 -26.42 -5.19 -15.49
C GLY A 6 -25.59 -6.09 -14.58
N ASP A 7 -24.91 -5.48 -13.62
CA ASP A 7 -24.34 -6.16 -12.46
C ASP A 7 -24.84 -5.46 -11.19
N ASN A 8 -25.98 -5.93 -10.68
CA ASN A 8 -26.55 -5.52 -9.40
C ASN A 8 -25.79 -6.22 -8.26
N ALA A 9 -24.57 -5.77 -8.01
CA ALA A 9 -23.92 -5.86 -6.72
C ALA A 9 -23.19 -4.55 -6.54
N ALA A 10 -23.40 -3.85 -5.42
CA ALA A 10 -22.69 -2.62 -5.11
C ALA A 10 -21.17 -2.88 -5.09
N ASP A 11 -20.53 -2.79 -6.25
CA ASP A 11 -19.09 -2.66 -6.39
C ASP A 11 -18.79 -1.26 -5.88
N THR A 12 -18.64 -1.17 -4.56
CA THR A 12 -18.03 -0.02 -3.90
C THR A 12 -16.57 -0.04 -4.31
N GLY A 13 -16.32 0.32 -5.57
CA GLY A 13 -14.98 0.55 -6.08
C GLY A 13 -14.28 1.56 -5.17
N PHE A 14 -12.96 1.63 -5.25
CA PHE A 14 -12.17 2.61 -4.48
C PHE A 14 -12.68 4.06 -4.60
N ARG A 15 -13.35 4.38 -5.72
CA ARG A 15 -13.91 5.71 -5.95
C ARG A 15 -15.13 5.93 -5.05
N PRO A 16 -15.24 7.10 -4.38
CA PRO A 16 -16.45 7.46 -3.67
C PRO A 16 -17.67 7.31 -4.59
N SER A 17 -18.78 6.78 -4.06
CA SER A 17 -20.03 6.74 -4.83
C SER A 17 -20.40 8.18 -5.24
N ARG A 18 -20.96 8.34 -6.44
CA ARG A 18 -21.46 9.65 -6.91
C ARG A 18 -22.67 10.13 -6.13
N GLU A 19 -23.18 9.33 -5.19
CA GLU A 19 -24.25 9.76 -4.30
C GLU A 19 -23.74 10.86 -3.37
N LYS A 20 -24.48 11.97 -3.33
CA LYS A 20 -24.24 13.06 -2.37
C LYS A 20 -24.59 12.56 -0.97
N VAL A 21 -23.62 11.94 -0.31
CA VAL A 21 -23.68 11.75 1.15
C VAL A 21 -23.43 13.12 1.77
N THR A 22 -24.51 13.81 2.15
CA THR A 22 -24.41 15.06 2.90
C THR A 22 -24.15 14.75 4.37
N VAL A 23 -22.97 15.13 4.86
CA VAL A 23 -22.61 15.04 6.28
C VAL A 23 -22.88 16.37 6.97
N SER A 24 -23.49 16.34 8.15
CA SER A 24 -23.67 17.55 8.95
C SER A 24 -22.34 18.06 9.50
N ALA A 25 -22.25 19.35 9.82
CA ALA A 25 -21.06 19.93 10.43
C ALA A 25 -20.67 19.19 11.73
N TYR A 26 -21.65 18.80 12.53
CA TYR A 26 -21.43 18.01 13.74
C TYR A 26 -20.77 16.65 13.45
N GLN A 27 -21.29 15.90 12.47
CA GLN A 27 -20.74 14.59 12.08
C GLN A 27 -19.32 14.71 11.52
N LEU A 28 -19.05 15.76 10.73
CA LEU A 28 -17.72 16.06 10.23
C LEU A 28 -16.73 16.29 11.38
N TRP A 29 -17.10 17.09 12.39
CA TRP A 29 -16.26 17.34 13.56
C TRP A 29 -16.03 16.08 14.40
N GLN A 30 -17.04 15.21 14.56
CA GLN A 30 -16.81 13.92 15.23
C GLN A 30 -15.81 13.05 14.45
N THR A 31 -15.90 13.03 13.12
CA THR A 31 -14.95 12.28 12.26
C THR A 31 -13.54 12.83 12.36
N GLN A 32 -13.38 14.16 12.37
CA GLN A 32 -12.08 14.82 12.57
C GLN A 32 -11.48 14.49 13.94
N LYS A 33 -12.29 14.48 15.01
CA LYS A 33 -11.85 14.07 16.35
C LYS A 33 -11.34 12.63 16.36
N LEU A 34 -12.05 11.71 15.69
CA LEU A 34 -11.61 10.33 15.54
C LEU A 34 -10.29 10.22 14.76
N LYS A 35 -10.14 10.96 13.66
CA LYS A 35 -8.89 11.02 12.89
C LYS A 35 -7.72 11.50 13.74
N THR A 36 -7.90 12.55 14.54
CA THR A 36 -6.87 13.05 15.46
C THR A 36 -6.49 12.01 16.51
N LYS A 37 -7.49 11.34 17.10
CA LYS A 37 -7.24 10.26 18.07
C LYS A 37 -6.43 9.11 17.44
N LEU A 38 -6.81 8.69 16.23
CA LEU A 38 -6.08 7.65 15.49
C LEU A 38 -4.61 8.03 15.25
N ARG A 39 -4.35 9.28 14.85
CA ARG A 39 -2.97 9.79 14.66
C ARG A 39 -2.16 9.73 15.97
N GLN A 40 -2.77 10.10 17.10
CA GLN A 40 -2.13 10.03 18.41
C GLN A 40 -1.81 8.58 18.81
N GLU A 41 -2.74 7.64 18.59
CA GLU A 41 -2.53 6.22 18.88
C GLU A 41 -1.39 5.62 18.04
N TYR A 42 -1.32 5.96 16.75
CA TYR A 42 -0.24 5.50 15.87
C TYR A 42 1.11 6.10 16.25
N LEU A 43 1.16 7.40 16.59
CA LEU A 43 2.38 8.03 17.08
C LEU A 43 2.86 7.38 18.38
N ALA A 44 1.95 7.16 19.34
CA ALA A 44 2.29 6.48 20.59
C ALA A 44 2.83 5.06 20.32
N ARG A 45 2.21 4.32 19.39
CA ARG A 45 2.70 3.00 19.00
C ARG A 45 4.08 3.06 18.35
N TRP A 46 4.34 4.08 17.53
CA TRP A 46 5.64 4.32 16.92
C TRP A 46 6.70 4.55 18.00
N GLU A 47 6.47 5.47 18.93
CA GLU A 47 7.42 5.77 20.02
C GLU A 47 7.64 4.57 20.96
N ASN A 48 6.59 3.77 21.20
CA ASN A 48 6.67 2.55 21.98
C ASN A 48 7.47 1.42 21.30
N THR A 49 7.85 1.57 20.02
CA THR A 49 8.74 0.60 19.37
C THR A 49 10.15 0.57 19.96
N THR A 50 10.51 1.56 20.77
CA THR A 50 11.69 1.53 21.66
C THR A 50 11.78 0.26 22.50
N SER A 51 10.65 -0.32 22.91
CA SER A 51 10.58 -1.55 23.72
C SER A 51 10.94 -2.83 22.95
N ILE A 52 10.86 -2.79 21.61
CA ILE A 52 11.11 -3.94 20.74
C ILE A 52 12.37 -3.76 19.87
N SER A 53 12.87 -2.53 19.73
CA SER A 53 14.03 -2.25 18.90
C SER A 53 15.33 -2.62 19.64
N GLY A 54 16.30 -3.18 18.94
CA GLY A 54 17.62 -3.49 19.50
C GLY A 54 18.50 -2.26 19.74
N THR A 55 18.04 -1.06 19.38
CA THR A 55 18.82 0.19 19.40
C THR A 55 18.45 1.10 20.57
N GLY A 56 17.39 0.79 21.33
CA GLY A 56 16.85 1.66 22.37
C GLY A 56 16.20 2.95 21.84
N ARG A 57 15.96 3.05 20.52
CA ARG A 57 15.28 4.16 19.86
C ARG A 57 14.02 3.67 19.15
N PRO A 58 13.02 4.51 18.89
CA PRO A 58 11.92 4.14 18.01
C PRO A 58 12.46 3.71 16.63
N VAL A 59 11.68 2.93 15.88
CA VAL A 59 12.01 2.63 14.49
C VAL A 59 12.11 3.92 13.67
N ASP A 60 13.06 3.99 12.74
CA ASP A 60 13.27 5.19 11.91
C ASP A 60 12.27 5.25 10.74
N ALA A 61 11.89 4.09 10.18
CA ALA A 61 10.92 3.98 9.10
C ALA A 61 10.20 2.62 9.09
N ILE A 62 9.08 2.57 8.36
CA ILE A 62 8.33 1.35 8.06
C ILE A 62 8.45 1.04 6.57
N ILE A 63 8.82 -0.18 6.22
CA ILE A 63 8.74 -0.71 4.86
C ILE A 63 7.39 -1.41 4.71
N SER A 64 6.61 -1.02 3.69
CA SER A 64 5.26 -1.53 3.44
C SER A 64 5.01 -1.74 1.94
N PRO A 65 4.13 -2.68 1.52
CA PRO A 65 3.70 -2.77 0.12
C PRO A 65 2.97 -1.50 -0.34
N CYS A 66 3.14 -1.09 -1.60
CA CYS A 66 2.35 0.00 -2.20
C CYS A 66 0.93 -0.42 -2.57
N ALA A 67 0.77 -1.68 -2.96
CA ALA A 67 -0.48 -2.25 -3.44
C ALA A 67 -0.47 -3.77 -3.19
N PRO A 68 -1.63 -4.45 -3.18
CA PRO A 68 -1.69 -5.90 -3.06
C PRO A 68 -1.32 -6.64 -4.37
N PHE A 69 -0.96 -5.91 -5.42
CA PHE A 69 -0.62 -6.42 -6.75
C PHE A 69 0.59 -5.66 -7.34
N ALA A 70 1.29 -6.29 -8.28
CA ALA A 70 2.21 -5.62 -9.19
C ALA A 70 1.43 -4.67 -10.14
N ALA A 71 2.11 -3.84 -10.93
CA ALA A 71 1.44 -2.90 -11.83
C ALA A 71 0.37 -3.61 -12.69
N PRO A 72 -0.94 -3.34 -12.46
CA PRO A 72 -1.99 -4.12 -13.09
C PRO A 72 -2.28 -3.61 -14.51
N PRO A 73 -2.94 -4.43 -15.35
CA PRO A 73 -3.43 -3.97 -16.65
C PRO A 73 -4.30 -2.71 -16.54
N HIS A 74 -4.34 -1.93 -17.62
CA HIS A 74 -5.14 -0.71 -17.65
C HIS A 74 -6.60 -0.96 -17.24
N GLY A 75 -7.13 -0.07 -16.39
CA GLY A 75 -8.49 -0.20 -15.86
C GLY A 75 -8.68 -1.25 -14.75
N LYS A 76 -7.62 -1.95 -14.32
CA LYS A 76 -7.68 -2.94 -13.24
C LYS A 76 -7.05 -2.49 -11.91
N ASN A 77 -6.61 -1.23 -11.80
CA ASN A 77 -6.22 -0.64 -10.52
C ASN A 77 -7.47 -0.38 -9.65
N ARG A 78 -7.75 -1.30 -8.72
CA ARG A 78 -9.03 -1.37 -7.97
C ARG A 78 -8.88 -1.17 -6.46
N ASP A 79 -7.65 -1.10 -5.95
CA ASP A 79 -7.37 -1.04 -4.52
C ASP A 79 -6.28 0.01 -4.24
N ALA A 80 -6.47 0.81 -3.18
CA ALA A 80 -5.48 1.75 -2.67
C ALA A 80 -5.40 1.73 -1.14
N THR A 81 -5.84 0.64 -0.50
CA THR A 81 -5.87 0.52 0.96
C THR A 81 -4.47 0.68 1.57
N TYR A 82 -3.45 0.14 0.92
CA TYR A 82 -2.05 0.20 1.38
C TYR A 82 -1.44 1.61 1.41
N THR A 83 -1.93 2.55 0.59
CA THR A 83 -1.47 3.95 0.61
C THR A 83 -2.44 4.88 1.34
N THR A 84 -3.73 4.55 1.34
CA THR A 84 -4.79 5.38 1.98
C THR A 84 -4.56 5.53 3.48
N ILE A 85 -4.02 4.50 4.16
CA ILE A 85 -3.74 4.58 5.60
C ILE A 85 -2.73 5.68 5.94
N TRP A 86 -1.69 5.85 5.12
CA TRP A 86 -0.65 6.87 5.36
C TRP A 86 -1.17 8.28 5.10
N ASN A 87 -2.07 8.45 4.13
CA ASN A 87 -2.78 9.70 3.90
C ASN A 87 -3.67 10.09 5.09
N ALA A 88 -4.35 9.10 5.70
CA ALA A 88 -5.16 9.36 6.90
C ALA A 88 -4.27 9.78 8.09
N LEU A 89 -3.10 9.15 8.22
CA LEU A 89 -2.16 9.37 9.33
C LEU A 89 -1.26 10.60 9.19
N ASP A 90 -1.15 11.21 8.00
CA ASP A 90 -0.19 12.30 7.70
C ASP A 90 1.28 11.87 7.73
N TYR A 91 1.57 10.65 7.29
CA TYR A 91 2.94 10.15 7.28
C TYR A 91 3.62 10.39 5.94
N ALA A 92 4.87 10.81 5.97
CA ALA A 92 5.68 10.97 4.78
C ALA A 92 5.97 9.59 4.16
N THR A 93 5.75 9.44 2.86
CA THR A 93 6.00 8.17 2.17
C THR A 93 6.79 8.37 0.89
N CYS A 94 7.66 7.42 0.55
CA CYS A 94 8.36 7.36 -0.72
C CYS A 94 8.23 5.96 -1.31
N ALA A 95 7.69 5.86 -2.53
CA ALA A 95 7.60 4.60 -3.25
C ALA A 95 8.87 4.34 -4.05
N PHE A 96 9.42 3.12 -3.99
CA PHE A 96 10.62 2.72 -4.69
C PHE A 96 10.45 1.34 -5.36
N PRO A 97 11.05 1.13 -6.55
CA PRO A 97 10.97 -0.14 -7.26
C PRO A 97 11.93 -1.17 -6.65
N VAL A 98 11.45 -2.40 -6.45
CA VAL A 98 12.26 -3.49 -5.88
C VAL A 98 12.65 -4.49 -6.96
N THR A 99 11.66 -5.10 -7.59
CA THR A 99 11.83 -6.18 -8.56
C THR A 99 10.83 -6.07 -9.70
N LYS A 100 10.87 -7.03 -10.63
CA LYS A 100 9.87 -7.23 -11.66
C LYS A 100 9.40 -8.67 -11.61
N ILE A 101 8.15 -8.89 -12.05
CA ILE A 101 7.58 -10.23 -12.11
C ILE A 101 8.31 -11.07 -13.16
N ASP A 102 8.75 -12.25 -12.74
CA ASP A 102 9.28 -13.31 -13.59
C ASP A 102 8.29 -14.49 -13.60
N PRO A 103 7.60 -14.77 -14.72
CA PRO A 103 6.61 -15.85 -14.77
C PRO A 103 7.15 -17.24 -14.44
N SER A 104 8.46 -17.46 -14.54
CA SER A 104 9.10 -18.74 -14.22
C SER A 104 9.24 -18.98 -12.72
N VAL A 105 9.39 -17.91 -11.93
CA VAL A 105 9.56 -17.95 -10.47
C VAL A 105 8.24 -17.60 -9.77
N ASP A 106 7.50 -16.65 -10.33
CA ASP A 106 6.25 -16.11 -9.79
C ASP A 106 5.03 -16.84 -10.37
N ALA A 107 5.03 -18.18 -10.33
CA ALA A 107 3.88 -18.95 -10.79
C ALA A 107 2.65 -18.71 -9.90
N LYS A 108 1.46 -18.73 -10.52
CA LYS A 108 0.19 -18.63 -9.77
C LYS A 108 0.10 -19.79 -8.79
N LYS A 109 0.10 -19.48 -7.50
CA LYS A 109 -0.06 -20.47 -6.43
C LYS A 109 -1.45 -21.10 -6.50
N PRO A 110 -1.65 -22.34 -6.01
CA PRO A 110 -2.97 -22.92 -5.87
C PRO A 110 -3.91 -22.05 -5.02
N PRO A 111 -5.24 -22.14 -5.23
CA PRO A 111 -6.21 -21.43 -4.40
C PRO A 111 -6.05 -21.79 -2.92
N HIS A 112 -6.23 -20.80 -2.06
CA HIS A 112 -6.17 -20.94 -0.61
C HIS A 112 -7.46 -20.43 0.02
N THR A 113 -7.61 -20.62 1.33
CA THR A 113 -8.70 -20.01 2.09
C THR A 113 -8.54 -18.49 2.09
N PHE A 114 -9.33 -17.81 1.27
CA PHE A 114 -9.28 -16.35 1.13
C PHE A 114 -9.80 -15.64 2.39
N LEU A 115 -9.15 -14.54 2.76
CA LEU A 115 -9.52 -13.74 3.93
C LEU A 115 -10.79 -12.91 3.69
N SER A 116 -11.07 -12.57 2.43
CA SER A 116 -12.26 -11.80 2.04
C SER A 116 -12.56 -11.94 0.54
N LYS A 117 -13.72 -11.42 0.11
CA LYS A 117 -14.04 -11.30 -1.33
C LYS A 117 -13.03 -10.43 -2.09
N LYS A 118 -12.41 -9.44 -1.45
CA LYS A 118 -11.38 -8.59 -2.07
C LYS A 118 -10.09 -9.36 -2.31
N ASP A 119 -9.72 -10.19 -1.34
CA ASP A 119 -8.57 -11.07 -1.42
C ASP A 119 -8.72 -12.09 -2.56
N GLN A 120 -9.89 -12.75 -2.65
CA GLN A 120 -10.22 -13.62 -3.77
C GLN A 120 -10.15 -12.88 -5.12
N LYS A 121 -10.76 -11.69 -5.24
CA LYS A 121 -10.68 -10.88 -6.47
C LYS A 121 -9.23 -10.53 -6.86
N ASN A 122 -8.35 -10.27 -5.89
CA ASN A 122 -6.95 -9.98 -6.14
C ASN A 122 -6.19 -11.23 -6.61
N TYR A 123 -6.44 -12.38 -5.98
CA TYR A 123 -5.89 -13.66 -6.40
C TYR A 123 -6.35 -14.05 -7.82
N ASP A 124 -7.63 -13.84 -8.14
CA ASP A 124 -8.20 -14.13 -9.45
C ASP A 124 -7.63 -13.21 -10.54
N LEU A 125 -7.33 -11.95 -10.20
CA LEU A 125 -6.71 -10.98 -11.12
C LEU A 125 -5.31 -11.41 -11.57
N TYR A 126 -4.56 -12.13 -10.73
CA TYR A 126 -3.18 -12.47 -11.01
C TYR A 126 -3.05 -13.55 -12.10
N ASP A 127 -2.31 -13.22 -13.15
CA ASP A 127 -1.86 -14.12 -14.20
C ASP A 127 -0.37 -13.84 -14.47
N PRO A 128 0.55 -14.81 -14.27
CA PRO A 128 1.98 -14.57 -14.40
C PRO A 128 2.39 -14.03 -15.78
N GLN A 129 1.73 -14.49 -16.86
CA GLN A 129 2.07 -14.07 -18.22
C GLN A 129 1.57 -12.65 -18.52
N VAL A 130 0.39 -12.30 -18.04
CA VAL A 130 -0.15 -10.92 -18.18
C VAL A 130 0.68 -9.92 -17.39
N PHE A 131 1.20 -10.33 -16.23
CA PHE A 131 2.03 -9.49 -15.37
C PHE A 131 3.53 -9.60 -15.66
N ALA A 132 3.94 -10.32 -16.72
CA ALA A 132 5.35 -10.51 -17.04
C ALA A 132 6.08 -9.17 -17.16
N ASN A 133 7.24 -9.05 -16.50
CA ASN A 133 8.07 -7.83 -16.49
C ASN A 133 7.40 -6.60 -15.85
N ALA A 134 6.23 -6.76 -15.21
CA ALA A 134 5.58 -5.69 -14.46
C ALA A 134 6.41 -5.32 -13.22
N PRO A 135 6.62 -4.02 -12.94
CA PRO A 135 7.37 -3.60 -11.77
C PRO A 135 6.60 -3.88 -10.47
N VAL A 136 7.34 -4.33 -9.46
CA VAL A 136 6.91 -4.50 -8.08
C VAL A 136 7.58 -3.41 -7.26
N GLY A 137 6.77 -2.57 -6.60
CA GLY A 137 7.22 -1.48 -5.76
C GLY A 137 6.81 -1.66 -4.30
N LEU A 138 7.67 -1.21 -3.40
CA LEU A 138 7.38 -1.03 -1.99
C LEU A 138 7.41 0.48 -1.67
N GLN A 139 6.95 0.84 -0.48
CA GLN A 139 7.01 2.19 0.04
C GLN A 139 7.73 2.19 1.38
N LEU A 140 8.53 3.24 1.57
CA LEU A 140 9.14 3.60 2.84
C LEU A 140 8.29 4.70 3.47
N VAL A 141 7.94 4.52 4.73
CA VAL A 141 7.06 5.42 5.48
C VAL A 141 7.86 5.96 6.65
N GLY A 142 7.95 7.28 6.77
CA GLY A 142 8.51 7.98 7.93
C GLY A 142 7.44 8.75 8.69
N ARG A 143 7.85 9.53 9.69
CA ARG A 143 6.92 10.31 10.49
C ARG A 143 6.47 11.57 9.76
N THR A 144 5.50 12.25 10.34
CA THR A 144 5.06 13.57 9.87
C THR A 144 6.21 14.57 9.97
N GLN A 145 6.46 15.35 8.91
CA GLN A 145 7.57 16.31 8.81
C GLN A 145 8.98 15.67 8.77
N GLU A 146 9.08 14.45 8.25
CA GLU A 146 10.37 13.76 8.06
C GLU A 146 10.65 13.42 6.59
N GLU A 147 10.19 14.26 5.67
CA GLU A 147 10.33 14.04 4.23
C GLU A 147 11.80 13.86 3.80
N GLU A 148 12.72 14.68 4.33
CA GLU A 148 14.15 14.58 4.03
C GLU A 148 14.76 13.27 4.54
N ALA A 149 14.34 12.82 5.73
CA ALA A 149 14.81 11.56 6.30
C ALA A 149 14.29 10.36 5.50
N VAL A 150 13.02 10.41 5.06
CA VAL A 150 12.44 9.38 4.18
C VAL A 150 13.18 9.29 2.85
N ILE A 151 13.54 10.42 2.25
CA ILE A 151 14.34 10.44 1.02
C ILE A 151 15.71 9.80 1.27
N ALA A 152 16.43 10.23 2.30
CA ALA A 152 17.75 9.69 2.64
C ALA A 152 17.71 8.18 2.93
N MET A 153 16.71 7.70 3.69
CA MET A 153 16.52 6.28 3.94
C MET A 153 16.19 5.50 2.65
N THR A 154 15.43 6.11 1.74
CA THR A 154 15.11 5.50 0.44
C THR A 154 16.36 5.36 -0.44
N GLU A 155 17.28 6.32 -0.42
CA GLU A 155 18.57 6.23 -1.11
C GLU A 155 19.44 5.08 -0.58
N ILE A 156 19.42 4.86 0.74
CA ILE A 156 20.10 3.72 1.37
C ILE A 156 19.49 2.41 0.88
N VAL A 157 18.16 2.33 0.83
CA VAL A 157 17.44 1.14 0.32
C VAL A 157 17.75 0.90 -1.15
N ASP A 158 17.72 1.93 -1.99
CA ASP A 158 18.05 1.82 -3.42
C ASP A 158 19.49 1.33 -3.63
N THR A 159 20.44 1.86 -2.85
CA THR A 159 21.84 1.41 -2.87
C THR A 159 21.96 -0.07 -2.51
N ALA A 160 21.26 -0.51 -1.46
CA ALA A 160 21.24 -1.92 -1.06
C ALA A 160 20.62 -2.82 -2.14
N LEU A 161 19.52 -2.40 -2.77
CA LEU A 161 18.87 -3.13 -3.85
C LEU A 161 19.76 -3.24 -5.10
N LYS A 162 20.50 -2.18 -5.44
CA LYS A 162 21.48 -2.21 -6.54
C LYS A 162 22.62 -3.17 -6.24
N SER A 163 23.18 -3.12 -5.02
CA SER A 163 24.23 -4.04 -4.58
C SER A 163 23.78 -5.51 -4.68
N LEU A 164 22.57 -5.82 -4.21
CA LEU A 164 22.00 -7.17 -4.31
C LEU A 164 21.90 -7.66 -5.77
N LYS A 165 21.47 -6.79 -6.69
CA LYS A 165 21.37 -7.11 -8.13
C LYS A 165 22.71 -7.33 -8.81
N LEU A 166 23.79 -6.70 -8.32
CA LEU A 166 25.15 -6.99 -8.78
C LEU A 166 25.61 -8.36 -8.30
N SER A 167 25.39 -8.67 -7.01
CA SER A 167 25.79 -9.95 -6.43
C SER A 167 25.02 -11.15 -6.99
N SER A 168 23.77 -10.96 -7.43
CA SER A 168 22.96 -12.03 -8.05
C SER A 168 23.25 -12.25 -9.55
N LYS A 169 24.12 -11.43 -10.16
CA LYS A 169 24.53 -11.54 -11.57
C LYS A 169 25.90 -12.20 -11.75
N LEU A 170 26.61 -12.48 -10.66
CA LEU A 170 27.81 -13.33 -10.62
C LEU A 170 27.40 -14.78 -10.31
#